data_AF-A0A3M0ZMN3-F1
#
_entry.id   AF-A0A3M0ZMN3-F1
#
_cell.length_a   1.000
_cell.length_b   1.000
_cell.length_c   1.000
_cell.angle_alpha   90.00
_cell.angle_beta   90.00
_cell.angle_gamma   90.00
#
_symmetry.space_group_name_H-M   'P 1'
#
loop_
_entity.id
_entity.type
_entity.pdbx_description
1 polymer ?
#
loop_
_entity_poly.entity_id
_entity_poly.type
_entity_poly.pdbx_seq_one_letter_code
_entity_poly.pdbx_strand_id
1 'polypeptide(L)'
;MRKVILLALIIAIAIQFVPVKMENPPHIAPSLPEKVLKILKKGCYDCHSNTTRWPWYSRIAPISWLIANDVTEGREELNFSRWNSMNERTKKKKIREIWEEVSEGEMPPLLYSVM
;
A
#
# COMPACT_ATOMS: atom_id res chain seq x y z
N MET A 1 26.71 -19.89 21.34
CA MET A 1 26.35 -18.47 21.06
C MET A 1 26.94 -17.96 19.74
N ARG A 2 28.28 -17.94 19.54
CA ARG A 2 28.89 -17.46 18.27
C ARG A 2 28.35 -18.13 16.99
N LYS A 3 28.16 -19.45 16.99
CA LYS A 3 27.58 -20.19 15.84
C LYS A 3 26.12 -19.82 15.55
N VAL A 4 25.33 -19.50 16.58
CA VAL A 4 23.92 -19.12 16.44
C VAL A 4 23.79 -17.72 15.84
N ILE A 5 24.62 -16.77 16.31
CA ILE A 5 24.67 -15.41 15.77
C ILE A 5 25.10 -15.43 14.30
N LEU A 6 26.13 -16.22 13.97
CA LEU A 6 26.57 -16.39 12.58
C LEU A 6 25.47 -16.97 11.70
N LEU A 7 24.76 -18.00 12.18
CA LEU A 7 23.65 -18.59 11.44
C LEU A 7 22.51 -17.58 11.22
N ALA A 8 22.12 -16.84 12.25
CA ALA A 8 21.08 -15.81 12.15
C ALA A 8 21.48 -14.70 11.15
N LEU A 9 22.74 -14.28 11.14
CA LEU A 9 23.24 -13.27 10.20
C LEU A 9 23.23 -13.79 8.76
N ILE A 10 23.64 -15.04 8.53
CA ILE A 10 23.58 -15.67 7.20
C ILE A 10 22.13 -15.72 6.71
N ILE A 11 21.17 -16.10 7.57
CA ILE A 11 19.76 -16.11 7.22
C ILE A 11 19.27 -14.69 6.91
N ALA A 12 19.58 -13.71 7.77
CA ALA A 12 19.17 -12.31 7.58
C ALA A 12 19.69 -11.71 6.27
N ILE A 13 20.90 -12.11 5.84
CA ILE A 13 21.48 -11.72 4.54
C ILE A 13 20.78 -12.49 3.41
N ALA A 14 20.61 -13.80 3.55
CA ALA A 14 20.00 -14.66 2.53
C ALA A 14 18.57 -14.22 2.17
N ILE A 15 17.75 -13.83 3.16
CA ILE A 15 16.37 -13.39 2.90
C ILE A 15 16.30 -12.08 2.09
N GLN A 16 17.34 -11.24 2.10
CA GLN A 16 17.34 -10.00 1.30
C GLN A 16 17.34 -10.28 -0.21
N PHE A 17 17.73 -11.49 -0.63
CA PHE A 17 17.79 -11.87 -2.04
C PHE A 17 16.45 -12.37 -2.60
N VAL A 18 15.38 -12.43 -1.78
CA VAL A 18 14.03 -12.74 -2.26
C VAL A 18 13.44 -11.48 -2.91
N PRO A 19 13.20 -11.49 -4.24
CA PRO A 19 12.77 -10.30 -4.95
C PRO A 19 11.32 -9.94 -4.62
N VAL A 20 11.02 -8.65 -4.71
CA VAL A 20 9.69 -8.08 -4.45
C VAL A 20 9.33 -7.12 -5.57
N LYS A 21 8.10 -7.21 -6.07
CA LYS A 21 7.60 -6.30 -7.11
C LYS A 21 7.07 -5.03 -6.45
N MET A 22 7.75 -3.91 -6.67
CA MET A 22 7.35 -2.57 -6.20
C MET A 22 7.30 -1.64 -7.40
N GLU A 23 6.15 -1.60 -8.06
CA GLU A 23 5.96 -0.86 -9.31
C GLU A 23 4.90 0.23 -9.16
N ASN A 24 5.08 1.29 -9.96
CA ASN A 24 4.10 2.35 -10.15
C ASN A 24 3.70 2.36 -11.63
N PRO A 25 2.68 1.58 -12.03
CA PRO A 25 2.27 1.50 -13.41
C PRO A 25 1.83 2.87 -13.95
N PRO A 26 1.89 3.09 -15.28
CA PRO A 26 1.33 4.29 -15.88
C PRO A 26 -0.12 4.54 -15.44
N HIS A 27 -0.46 5.79 -15.21
CA HIS A 27 -1.81 6.18 -14.81
C HIS A 27 -2.17 7.56 -15.34
N ILE A 28 -3.48 7.81 -15.38
CA ILE A 28 -4.04 9.14 -15.60
C ILE A 28 -4.58 9.61 -14.26
N ALA A 29 -4.28 10.85 -13.89
CA ALA A 29 -4.79 11.42 -12.64
C ALA A 29 -6.33 11.38 -12.63
N PRO A 30 -6.95 10.92 -11.52
CA PRO A 30 -8.40 10.86 -11.44
C PRO A 30 -9.01 12.27 -11.45
N SER A 31 -10.18 12.40 -12.07
CA SER A 31 -10.91 13.65 -12.10
C SER A 31 -11.73 13.76 -10.81
N LEU A 32 -11.08 14.30 -9.78
CA LEU A 32 -11.67 14.50 -8.45
C LEU A 32 -11.51 15.96 -8.03
N PRO A 33 -12.42 16.51 -7.20
CA PRO A 33 -12.24 17.82 -6.61
C PRO A 33 -10.91 17.92 -5.87
N GLU A 34 -10.19 19.04 -6.03
CA GLU A 34 -8.84 19.22 -5.50
C GLU A 34 -8.75 18.96 -3.98
N LYS A 35 -9.74 19.43 -3.23
CA LYS A 35 -9.83 19.21 -1.77
C LYS A 35 -9.90 17.72 -1.42
N VAL A 36 -10.67 16.93 -2.18
CA VAL A 36 -10.79 15.48 -1.98
C VAL A 36 -9.47 14.80 -2.33
N LEU A 37 -8.89 15.18 -3.48
CA LEU A 37 -7.61 14.64 -3.92
C LEU A 37 -6.49 14.85 -2.89
N LYS A 38 -6.45 16.02 -2.25
CA LYS A 38 -5.47 16.34 -1.21
C LYS A 38 -5.59 15.43 0.02
N ILE A 39 -6.82 15.12 0.44
CA ILE A 39 -7.08 14.21 1.56
C ILE A 39 -6.64 12.79 1.19
N LEU A 40 -7.07 12.28 0.03
CA LEU A 40 -6.73 10.93 -0.42
C LEU A 40 -5.22 10.76 -0.64
N LYS A 41 -4.53 11.77 -1.18
CA LYS A 41 -3.08 11.76 -1.34
C LYS A 41 -2.33 11.67 0.00
N LYS A 42 -2.90 12.25 1.06
CA LYS A 42 -2.28 12.26 2.39
C LYS A 42 -2.44 10.91 3.10
N GLY A 43 -3.59 10.27 2.98
CA GLY A 43 -3.93 9.10 3.80
C GLY A 43 -4.03 7.77 3.06
N CYS A 44 -4.29 7.76 1.75
CA CYS A 44 -4.69 6.54 1.05
C CYS A 44 -3.79 6.20 -0.14
N TYR A 45 -3.20 7.19 -0.82
CA TYR A 45 -2.52 6.98 -2.10
C TYR A 45 -1.28 6.11 -2.02
N ASP A 46 -0.59 6.08 -0.88
CA ASP A 46 0.61 5.27 -0.75
C ASP A 46 0.27 3.77 -0.86
N CYS A 47 -0.94 3.33 -0.51
CA CYS A 47 -1.39 1.94 -0.73
C CYS A 47 -2.37 1.79 -1.90
N HIS A 48 -3.31 2.72 -2.09
CA HIS A 48 -4.43 2.59 -3.03
C HIS A 48 -4.25 3.35 -4.35
N SER A 49 -3.02 3.57 -4.82
CA SER A 49 -2.77 4.23 -6.11
C SER A 49 -1.57 3.66 -6.85
N ASN A 50 -1.49 3.90 -8.16
CA ASN A 50 -0.27 3.65 -8.96
C ASN A 50 0.82 4.72 -8.73
N THR A 51 0.68 5.59 -7.72
CA THR A 51 1.66 6.61 -7.33
C THR A 51 2.20 6.38 -5.93
N THR A 52 2.34 5.12 -5.52
CA THR A 52 2.87 4.75 -4.21
C THR A 52 4.24 5.36 -3.99
N ARG A 53 4.41 6.07 -2.87
CA ARG A 53 5.72 6.51 -2.40
C ARG A 53 6.32 5.42 -1.52
N TRP A 54 7.15 4.58 -2.13
CA TRP A 54 7.82 3.47 -1.45
C TRP A 54 8.85 4.01 -0.44
N PRO A 55 8.64 3.82 0.87
CA PRO A 55 9.60 4.27 1.88
C PRO A 55 10.90 3.45 1.78
N TRP A 56 12.01 3.98 2.28
CA TRP A 56 13.32 3.31 2.15
C TRP A 56 13.34 1.91 2.78
N TYR A 57 12.61 1.71 3.89
CA TYR A 57 12.51 0.43 4.59
C TYR A 57 11.66 -0.61 3.83
N SER A 58 10.89 -0.21 2.81
CA SER A 58 10.19 -1.17 1.93
C SER A 58 11.14 -1.96 1.04
N ARG A 59 12.45 -1.69 1.10
CA ARG A 59 13.49 -2.43 0.38
C ARG A 59 14.26 -3.42 1.25
N ILE A 60 13.91 -3.55 2.54
CA ILE A 60 14.61 -4.41 3.50
C ILE A 60 13.68 -5.56 3.91
N ALA A 61 14.10 -6.80 3.67
CA ALA A 61 13.34 -7.97 4.11
C ALA A 61 13.39 -8.13 5.64
N PRO A 62 12.32 -8.63 6.28
CA PRO A 62 11.05 -9.09 5.67
C PRO A 62 10.02 -7.97 5.45
N ILE A 63 10.30 -6.73 5.87
CA ILE A 63 9.37 -5.59 5.78
C ILE A 63 8.97 -5.29 4.33
N SER A 64 9.91 -5.44 3.40
CA SER A 64 9.65 -5.30 1.97
C SER A 64 8.54 -6.21 1.45
N TRP A 65 8.47 -7.44 1.95
CA TRP A 65 7.46 -8.43 1.54
C TRP A 65 6.08 -8.00 2.00
N LEU A 66 5.97 -7.58 3.26
CA LEU A 66 4.71 -7.12 3.86
C LEU A 66 4.16 -5.91 3.12
N ILE A 67 4.97 -4.84 2.97
CA ILE A 67 4.51 -3.60 2.34
C ILE A 67 4.10 -3.83 0.89
N ALA A 68 4.86 -4.64 0.14
CA ALA A 68 4.50 -4.92 -1.24
C ALA A 68 3.22 -5.76 -1.37
N ASN A 69 3.01 -6.71 -0.46
CA ASN A 69 1.77 -7.46 -0.39
C ASN A 69 0.59 -6.53 -0.11
N ASP A 70 0.69 -5.70 0.94
CA ASP A 70 -0.39 -4.79 1.35
C ASP A 70 -0.72 -3.74 0.27
N VAL A 71 0.28 -3.22 -0.44
CA VAL A 71 0.06 -2.32 -1.58
C VAL A 71 -0.60 -3.06 -2.74
N THR A 72 -0.24 -4.33 -2.97
CA THR A 72 -0.84 -5.15 -4.04
C THR A 72 -2.31 -5.42 -3.74
N GLU A 73 -2.62 -5.98 -2.56
CA GLU A 73 -3.98 -6.25 -2.09
C GLU A 73 -4.81 -4.96 -2.01
N GLY A 74 -4.24 -3.88 -1.45
CA GLY A 74 -4.90 -2.58 -1.38
C GLY A 74 -5.32 -2.06 -2.76
N ARG A 75 -4.46 -2.18 -3.78
CA ARG A 75 -4.77 -1.80 -5.17
C ARG A 75 -5.78 -2.72 -5.84
N GLU A 76 -5.81 -4.00 -5.49
CA GLU A 76 -6.81 -4.95 -5.99
C GLU A 76 -8.20 -4.59 -5.49
N GLU A 77 -8.32 -4.23 -4.20
CA GLU A 77 -9.60 -3.83 -3.64
C GLU A 77 -10.02 -2.41 -4.03
N LEU A 78 -9.09 -1.47 -4.05
CA LEU A 78 -9.37 -0.10 -4.45
C LEU A 78 -8.11 0.57 -5.01
N ASN A 79 -8.20 1.02 -6.26
CA ASN A 79 -7.14 1.81 -6.89
C ASN A 79 -7.68 3.14 -7.43
N PHE A 80 -7.32 4.24 -6.78
CA PHE A 80 -7.72 5.60 -7.18
C PHE A 80 -7.17 6.00 -8.55
N SER A 81 -6.08 5.39 -9.01
CA SER A 81 -5.58 5.60 -10.38
C SER A 81 -6.50 5.01 -11.45
N ARG A 82 -7.44 4.14 -11.07
CA ARG A 82 -8.48 3.57 -11.94
C ARG A 82 -9.87 4.19 -11.72
N TRP A 83 -9.97 5.21 -10.87
CA TRP A 83 -11.26 5.81 -10.48
C TRP A 83 -12.13 6.23 -11.68
N ASN A 84 -11.53 6.89 -12.67
CA ASN A 84 -12.26 7.38 -13.85
C ASN A 84 -12.80 6.25 -14.74
N SER A 85 -12.17 5.07 -14.71
CA SER A 85 -12.64 3.89 -15.47
C SER A 85 -13.75 3.11 -14.78
N MET A 86 -14.05 3.41 -13.51
CA MET A 86 -15.12 2.75 -12.78
C MET A 86 -16.50 3.30 -13.19
N ASN A 87 -17.50 2.43 -13.28
CA ASN A 87 -18.88 2.87 -13.45
C ASN A 87 -19.43 3.49 -12.15
N GLU A 88 -20.52 4.26 -12.25
CA GLU A 88 -21.10 4.99 -11.12
C GLU A 88 -21.60 4.10 -9.98
N ARG A 89 -22.07 2.88 -10.28
CA ARG A 89 -22.49 1.92 -9.26
C ARG A 89 -21.29 1.46 -8.42
N THR A 90 -20.17 1.13 -9.08
CA THR A 90 -18.92 0.75 -8.42
C THR A 90 -18.36 1.90 -7.60
N LYS A 91 -18.34 3.13 -8.14
CA LYS A 91 -17.89 4.31 -7.39
C LYS A 91 -18.70 4.53 -6.11
N LYS A 92 -20.04 4.46 -6.19
CA LYS A 92 -20.92 4.59 -5.02
C LYS A 92 -20.66 3.50 -3.97
N LYS A 93 -20.49 2.25 -4.43
CA LYS A 93 -20.12 1.13 -3.54
C LYS A 93 -18.78 1.39 -2.83
N LYS A 94 -17.74 1.77 -3.59
CA LYS A 94 -16.41 2.08 -3.04
C LYS A 94 -16.41 3.27 -2.08
N ILE A 95 -17.20 4.32 -2.34
CA ILE A 95 -17.35 5.43 -1.38
C ILE A 95 -17.92 4.95 -0.05
N ARG A 96 -18.93 4.08 -0.08
CA ARG A 96 -19.52 3.51 1.15
C ARG A 96 -18.51 2.65 1.90
N GLU A 97 -17.79 1.76 1.19
CA GLU A 97 -16.75 0.91 1.79
C GLU A 97 -15.64 1.76 2.42
N ILE A 98 -15.15 2.80 1.73
CA ILE A 98 -14.15 3.73 2.29
C ILE A 98 -14.66 4.35 3.60
N TRP A 99 -15.93 4.78 3.63
CA TRP A 99 -16.50 5.37 4.84
C TRP A 99 -16.56 4.37 5.99
N GLU A 100 -17.05 3.16 5.73
CA GLU A 100 -17.19 2.05 6.69
C GLU A 100 -15.85 1.70 7.31
N GLU A 101 -14.87 1.32 6.47
CA GLU A 101 -13.51 0.92 6.89
C GLU A 101 -12.78 1.99 7.71
N VAL A 102 -12.92 3.27 7.33
CA VAL A 102 -12.32 4.38 8.09
C VAL A 102 -13.08 4.65 9.39
N SER A 103 -14.41 4.53 9.38
CA SER A 103 -15.23 4.78 10.58
C SER A 103 -15.10 3.68 11.63
N GLU A 104 -14.84 2.45 11.20
CA GLU A 104 -14.64 1.28 12.07
C GLU A 104 -13.17 1.17 12.53
N GLY A 105 -12.26 1.94 11.93
CA GLY A 105 -10.85 1.96 12.30
C GLY A 105 -10.03 0.82 11.69
N GLU A 106 -10.59 0.10 10.72
CA GLU A 106 -9.92 -0.95 9.95
C GLU A 106 -8.88 -0.36 8.99
N MET A 107 -9.12 0.87 8.52
CA MET A 107 -8.20 1.59 7.63
C MET A 107 -7.64 2.89 8.25
N PRO A 108 -6.31 3.09 8.19
CA PRO A 108 -5.30 2.13 7.73
C PRO A 108 -5.06 1.02 8.78
N PRO A 109 -4.55 -0.17 8.39
CA PRO A 109 -4.26 -1.23 9.35
C PRO A 109 -3.36 -0.73 10.48
N LEU A 110 -3.55 -1.28 11.69
CA LEU A 110 -2.92 -0.77 12.92
C LEU A 110 -1.40 -0.58 12.79
N LEU A 111 -0.71 -1.48 12.08
CA LEU A 111 0.72 -1.37 11.83
C LEU A 111 1.12 -0.03 11.19
N TYR A 112 0.32 0.47 10.24
CA TYR A 112 0.57 1.74 9.55
C TYR A 112 0.09 2.96 10.35
N SER A 113 -0.71 2.76 11.39
CA SER A 113 -1.15 3.82 12.30
C SER A 113 -0.16 4.10 13.43
N VAL A 114 0.69 3.13 13.79
CA VAL A 114 1.65 3.23 14.90
C VAL A 114 3.11 3.44 14.44
N MET A 115 3.34 3.41 13.13
CA MET A 115 4.67 3.58 12.50
C MET A 115 5.02 5.03 12.19
#